data_AF-A0A7S1JR46-F1
#
_entry.id   AF-A0A7S1JR46-F1
#
_cell.length_a   1.000
_cell.length_b   1.000
_cell.length_c   1.000
_cell.angle_alpha   90.00
_cell.angle_beta   90.00
_cell.angle_gamma   90.00
#
_symmetry.space_group_name_H-M   'P 1'
#
loop_
_entity.id
_entity.type
_entity.pdbx_description
1 polymer ?
#
loop_
_entity_poly.entity_id
_entity_poly.type
_entity_poly.pdbx_seq_one_letter_code
_entity_poly.pdbx_strand_id
1 'polypeptide(L)'
;QRRLPLPSRQRERRGGPLMSSIREMASSCILGISLLVGTALPSLPVVATRECSPSMAFCDSSLDETTRVRDLIRRLTNPEKLFQLTNHGAGIRRLGIPAFEYWTEALHGVAHSQGVKFGGDYPFATSFPQVTTSAASFDRHMWRRIGSAVSTEVRAFHNAGRAGLTVWTPNINVVRDPRWGRSQETPGEDPYVASVYAVEYVRGLQKGDDRRYAKVAATCKHYTAYDMDSWNGTDRHHYDAIVHPIDLAETFLPPFQACVEVADAQSIMCAYNA
;
A
#
# COMPACT_ATOMS: atom_id res chain seq x y z
N GLN A 1 10.65 -54.38 -19.49
CA GLN A 1 9.43 -55.18 -19.29
C GLN A 1 8.66 -54.51 -18.16
N ARG A 2 7.42 -54.00 -18.22
CA ARG A 2 6.34 -53.96 -19.22
C ARG A 2 5.68 -52.57 -19.12
N ARG A 3 5.36 -51.96 -20.28
CA ARG A 3 4.39 -50.87 -20.42
C ARG A 3 2.98 -51.47 -20.56
N LEU A 4 1.95 -50.62 -20.40
CA LEU A 4 0.65 -50.54 -21.12
C LEU A 4 -0.54 -50.35 -20.15
N PRO A 5 -1.70 -49.79 -20.58
CA PRO A 5 -1.94 -48.76 -21.60
C PRO A 5 -3.02 -47.71 -21.23
N LEU A 6 -3.06 -46.61 -22.00
CA LEU A 6 -4.25 -45.75 -22.19
C LEU A 6 -5.26 -46.42 -23.13
N PRO A 7 -6.58 -46.19 -22.99
CA PRO A 7 -7.54 -46.49 -24.04
C PRO A 7 -7.89 -45.25 -24.89
N SER A 8 -7.97 -45.49 -26.19
CA SER A 8 -8.35 -44.57 -27.26
C SER A 8 -9.78 -44.81 -27.77
N ARG A 9 -10.44 -43.71 -28.11
CA ARG A 9 -11.35 -43.43 -29.26
C ARG A 9 -12.70 -44.16 -29.48
N GLN A 10 -13.72 -43.28 -29.62
CA GLN A 10 -14.73 -43.12 -30.69
C GLN A 10 -15.92 -44.09 -30.87
N ARG A 11 -17.15 -43.54 -30.80
CA ARG A 11 -18.13 -43.37 -31.92
C ARG A 11 -19.31 -42.51 -31.41
N GLU A 12 -19.63 -41.33 -31.95
CA GLU A 12 -20.27 -40.99 -33.24
C GLU A 12 -21.80 -41.18 -33.28
N ARG A 13 -22.53 -40.04 -33.42
CA ARG A 13 -23.83 -39.78 -34.10
C ARG A 13 -24.49 -38.53 -33.44
N ARG A 14 -25.18 -37.61 -34.12
CA ARG A 14 -25.36 -37.16 -35.52
C ARG A 14 -26.39 -36.02 -35.45
N GLY A 15 -26.24 -35.02 -36.32
CA GLY A 15 -27.29 -34.05 -36.73
C GLY A 15 -27.29 -32.74 -35.93
N GLY A 16 -27.27 -31.55 -36.52
CA GLY A 16 -27.27 -31.07 -37.90
C GLY A 16 -27.40 -29.54 -37.82
N PRO A 17 -26.85 -28.75 -38.78
CA PRO A 17 -26.82 -27.30 -38.67
C PRO A 17 -28.03 -26.65 -39.38
N LEU A 18 -28.54 -25.55 -38.84
CA LEU A 18 -29.45 -24.66 -39.57
C LEU A 18 -28.74 -23.32 -39.84
N MET A 19 -28.47 -23.08 -41.12
CA MET A 19 -27.94 -21.85 -41.69
C MET A 19 -29.06 -20.87 -42.08
N SER A 20 -28.65 -19.61 -42.24
CA SER A 20 -29.28 -18.49 -42.99
C SER A 20 -30.44 -17.78 -42.27
N SER A 21 -30.52 -16.44 -42.25
CA SER A 21 -30.44 -15.53 -43.40
C SER A 21 -30.14 -14.07 -42.98
N ILE A 22 -29.51 -13.31 -43.88
CA ILE A 22 -29.20 -11.86 -43.85
C ILE A 22 -29.93 -11.21 -45.05
N ARG A 23 -30.30 -9.91 -44.90
CA ARG A 23 -30.91 -8.92 -45.85
C ARG A 23 -32.44 -8.87 -45.80
N GLU A 24 -33.13 -7.75 -45.97
CA GLU A 24 -32.91 -6.30 -46.16
C GLU A 24 -34.32 -5.68 -46.03
N MET A 25 -34.47 -4.42 -45.61
CA MET A 25 -35.27 -3.39 -46.29
C MET A 25 -35.45 -2.14 -45.43
N ALA A 26 -35.34 -1.01 -46.12
CA ALA A 26 -35.25 0.35 -45.63
C ALA A 26 -36.61 1.04 -45.42
N SER A 27 -36.49 2.27 -44.88
CA SER A 27 -37.31 3.47 -45.15
C SER A 27 -38.32 3.92 -44.08
N SER A 28 -37.88 4.94 -43.34
CA SER A 28 -38.54 6.21 -42.98
C SER A 28 -40.04 6.26 -42.70
N CYS A 29 -40.39 6.71 -41.49
CA CYS A 29 -41.48 7.66 -41.29
C CYS A 29 -41.18 8.57 -40.08
N ILE A 30 -41.09 9.87 -40.35
CA ILE A 30 -40.95 10.97 -39.39
C ILE A 30 -42.35 11.29 -38.87
N LEU A 31 -42.55 11.33 -37.55
CA LEU A 31 -43.48 12.27 -36.92
C LEU A 31 -43.04 12.54 -35.48
N GLY A 32 -42.82 13.83 -35.18
CA GLY A 32 -42.30 14.31 -33.92
C GLY A 32 -43.33 14.34 -32.79
N ILE A 33 -42.83 14.10 -31.58
CA ILE A 33 -43.45 14.55 -30.34
C ILE A 33 -42.32 15.19 -29.52
N SER A 34 -42.35 16.51 -29.46
CA SER A 34 -41.48 17.32 -28.61
C SER A 34 -41.93 17.17 -27.15
N LEU A 35 -41.27 16.30 -26.38
CA LEU A 35 -41.38 16.29 -24.92
C LEU A 35 -40.25 17.14 -24.34
N LEU A 36 -40.59 18.35 -23.90
CA LEU A 36 -39.73 19.19 -23.05
C LEU A 36 -39.55 18.50 -21.70
N VAL A 37 -38.54 17.65 -21.57
CA VAL A 37 -38.04 17.19 -20.27
C VAL A 37 -37.06 18.25 -19.75
N GLY A 38 -37.60 19.22 -19.02
CA GLY A 38 -36.78 20.12 -18.22
C GLY A 38 -36.16 19.35 -17.06
N THR A 39 -34.95 18.81 -17.24
CA THR A 39 -34.14 18.32 -16.13
C THR A 39 -33.52 19.51 -15.41
N ALA A 40 -34.24 20.04 -14.42
CA ALA A 40 -33.61 20.84 -13.37
C ALA A 40 -32.71 19.91 -12.56
N LEU A 41 -31.43 19.84 -12.93
CA LEU A 41 -30.40 19.27 -12.07
C LEU A 41 -30.34 20.15 -10.82
N PRO A 42 -30.56 19.62 -9.60
CA PRO A 42 -30.24 20.37 -8.41
C PRO A 42 -28.71 20.59 -8.42
N SER A 43 -28.30 21.82 -8.67
CA SER A 43 -26.94 22.26 -8.42
C SER A 43 -26.69 22.12 -6.91
N LEU A 44 -26.12 20.99 -6.51
CA LEU A 44 -25.55 20.86 -5.19
C LEU A 44 -24.59 22.04 -5.00
N PRO A 45 -24.61 22.74 -3.87
CA PRO A 45 -23.64 23.78 -3.61
C PRO A 45 -22.28 23.09 -3.57
N VAL A 46 -21.52 23.24 -4.66
CA VAL A 46 -20.09 22.99 -4.65
C VAL A 46 -19.55 24.03 -3.67
N VAL A 47 -19.43 23.65 -2.40
CA VAL A 47 -18.68 24.43 -1.44
C VAL A 47 -17.26 24.43 -1.99
N ALA A 48 -16.90 25.54 -2.63
CA ALA A 48 -15.61 25.71 -3.28
C ALA A 48 -14.51 25.38 -2.27
N THR A 49 -13.92 24.19 -2.42
CA THR A 49 -12.63 23.92 -1.83
C THR A 49 -11.70 24.93 -2.46
N ARG A 50 -11.17 25.87 -1.68
CA ARG A 50 -10.12 26.75 -2.18
C ARG A 50 -9.01 25.87 -2.69
N GLU A 51 -8.78 25.85 -4.00
CA GLU A 51 -7.64 25.14 -4.58
C GLU A 51 -6.34 25.71 -4.00
N CYS A 52 -5.32 24.86 -3.94
CA CYS A 52 -3.99 25.25 -3.46
C CYS A 52 -3.51 26.45 -4.29
N SER A 53 -3.50 27.65 -3.70
CA SER A 53 -3.10 28.88 -4.38
C SER A 53 -1.63 29.15 -4.10
N PRO A 54 -0.83 29.58 -5.10
CA PRO A 54 0.55 30.02 -4.88
C PRO A 54 0.71 31.14 -3.85
N SER A 55 -0.37 31.87 -3.53
CA SER A 55 -0.40 32.85 -2.43
C SER A 55 -0.21 32.23 -1.04
N MET A 56 -0.39 30.91 -0.91
CA MET A 56 -0.07 30.14 0.28
C MET A 56 1.30 29.48 0.06
N ALA A 57 2.30 29.84 0.86
CA ALA A 57 3.67 29.38 0.65
C ALA A 57 3.80 27.84 0.65
N PHE A 58 2.96 27.12 1.40
CA PHE A 58 2.95 25.65 1.35
C PHE A 58 2.58 25.05 -0.03
N CYS A 59 1.87 25.80 -0.89
CA CYS A 59 1.53 25.42 -2.26
C CYS A 59 2.64 25.77 -3.28
N ASP A 60 3.60 26.62 -2.91
CA ASP A 60 4.67 27.03 -3.82
C ASP A 60 5.76 25.96 -3.90
N SER A 61 5.76 25.18 -4.98
CA SER A 61 6.73 24.11 -5.22
C SER A 61 8.17 24.59 -5.50
N SER A 62 8.40 25.90 -5.65
CA SER A 62 9.75 26.45 -5.77
C SER A 62 10.46 26.60 -4.42
N LEU A 63 9.71 26.60 -3.32
CA LEU A 63 10.24 26.66 -1.96
C LEU A 63 10.65 25.26 -1.46
N ASP A 64 11.61 25.23 -0.54
CA ASP A 64 12.03 23.99 0.11
C ASP A 64 10.91 23.39 0.98
N GLU A 65 10.96 22.08 1.18
CA GLU A 65 9.94 21.33 1.93
C GLU A 65 9.75 21.86 3.36
N THR A 66 10.83 22.19 4.06
CA THR A 66 10.76 22.66 5.45
C THR A 66 10.01 23.99 5.54
N THR A 67 10.27 24.92 4.62
CA THR A 67 9.56 26.19 4.53
C THR A 67 8.07 25.97 4.27
N ARG A 68 7.73 25.09 3.31
CA ARG A 68 6.34 24.77 2.96
C ARG A 68 5.58 24.12 4.13
N VAL A 69 6.17 23.11 4.77
CA VAL A 69 5.57 22.43 5.94
C VAL A 69 5.39 23.39 7.10
N ARG A 70 6.37 24.26 7.38
CA ARG A 70 6.29 25.23 8.47
C ARG A 70 5.18 26.25 8.25
N ASP A 71 5.01 26.75 7.02
CA ASP A 71 3.89 27.63 6.66
C ASP A 71 2.54 26.91 6.85
N LEU A 72 2.43 25.66 6.39
CA LEU A 72 1.22 24.86 6.59
C LEU A 72 0.87 24.72 8.08
N ILE A 73 1.79 24.23 8.90
CA ILE A 73 1.55 24.00 10.34
C ILE A 73 1.18 25.31 11.07
N ARG A 74 1.77 26.44 10.69
CA ARG A 74 1.42 27.76 11.26
C ARG A 74 0.00 28.19 10.93
N ARG A 75 -0.55 27.76 9.79
CA ARG A 75 -1.93 28.06 9.38
C ARG A 75 -2.95 27.19 10.09
N LEU A 76 -2.55 26.05 10.66
CA LEU A 76 -3.46 25.15 11.37
C LEU A 76 -3.81 25.68 12.75
N THR A 77 -5.09 25.62 13.08
CA THR A 77 -5.58 25.76 14.45
C THR A 77 -5.18 24.54 15.28
N ASN A 78 -5.20 24.66 16.61
CA ASN A 78 -4.87 23.52 17.50
C ASN A 78 -5.81 22.32 17.30
N PRO A 79 -7.14 22.49 17.11
CA PRO A 79 -8.02 21.38 16.76
C PRO A 79 -7.65 20.73 15.43
N GLU A 80 -7.35 21.50 14.37
CA GLU A 80 -6.92 20.95 13.08
C GLU A 80 -5.64 20.13 13.22
N LYS A 81 -4.66 20.60 14.02
CA LYS A 81 -3.43 19.86 14.33
C LYS A 81 -3.71 18.54 15.04
N LEU A 82 -4.59 18.54 16.05
CA LEU A 82 -4.93 17.33 16.80
C LEU A 82 -5.48 16.23 15.89
N PHE A 83 -6.33 16.59 14.92
CA PHE A 83 -6.85 15.63 13.95
C PHE A 83 -5.83 15.18 12.89
N GLN A 84 -4.62 15.75 12.85
CA GLN A 84 -3.52 15.24 12.03
C GLN A 84 -2.64 14.22 12.79
N LEU A 85 -2.89 13.96 14.07
CA LEU A 85 -2.11 13.04 14.90
C LEU A 85 -2.65 11.60 14.93
N THR A 86 -3.67 11.31 14.10
CA THR A 86 -4.24 9.98 13.94
C THR A 86 -3.93 9.44 12.55
N ASN A 87 -4.13 8.14 12.31
CA ASN A 87 -3.98 7.59 10.96
C ASN A 87 -4.98 8.21 9.96
N HIS A 88 -6.16 8.58 10.44
CA HIS A 88 -7.16 9.27 9.64
C HIS A 88 -7.01 10.80 9.75
N GLY A 89 -6.07 11.34 8.97
CA GLY A 89 -5.83 12.77 8.88
C GLY A 89 -7.02 13.50 8.27
N ALA A 90 -7.79 14.22 9.11
CA ALA A 90 -8.96 14.94 8.64
C ALA A 90 -8.59 16.04 7.64
N GLY A 91 -9.39 16.20 6.58
CA GLY A 91 -9.19 17.26 5.60
C GLY A 91 -9.39 18.65 6.18
N ILE A 92 -8.58 19.61 5.76
CA ILE A 92 -8.65 21.01 6.19
C ILE A 92 -9.24 21.85 5.05
N ARG A 93 -10.57 21.83 4.97
CA ARG A 93 -11.35 22.46 3.89
C ARG A 93 -11.02 23.95 3.68
N ARG A 94 -10.75 24.70 4.76
CA ARG A 94 -10.37 26.13 4.68
C ARG A 94 -9.09 26.36 3.89
N LEU A 95 -8.18 25.39 3.90
CA LEU A 95 -6.89 25.44 3.24
C LEU A 95 -6.84 24.60 1.95
N GLY A 96 -7.95 23.96 1.57
CA GLY A 96 -7.99 23.10 0.38
C GLY A 96 -7.26 21.77 0.54
N ILE A 97 -7.00 21.32 1.77
CA ILE A 97 -6.24 20.10 2.03
C ILE A 97 -7.22 18.94 2.14
N PRO A 98 -7.13 17.91 1.27
CA PRO A 98 -7.97 16.73 1.36
C PRO A 98 -7.66 15.93 2.62
N ALA A 99 -8.59 15.06 3.03
CA ALA A 99 -8.28 14.06 4.04
C ALA A 99 -7.20 13.11 3.51
N PHE A 100 -6.35 12.63 4.41
CA PHE A 100 -5.28 11.70 4.08
C PHE A 100 -5.30 10.53 5.05
N GLU A 101 -5.25 9.31 4.51
CA GLU A 101 -5.20 8.09 5.31
C GLU A 101 -3.77 7.54 5.35
N TYR A 102 -3.17 7.54 6.53
CA TYR A 102 -1.80 7.10 6.73
C TYR A 102 -1.68 5.56 6.74
N TRP A 103 -2.76 4.83 6.98
CA TRP A 103 -2.76 3.38 7.04
C TRP A 103 -2.95 2.73 5.67
N THR A 104 -1.88 2.63 4.89
CA THR A 104 -1.82 1.81 3.66
C THR A 104 -0.97 0.56 3.92
N GLU A 105 -1.48 -0.63 3.63
CA GLU A 105 -0.70 -1.89 3.76
C GLU A 105 -0.19 -2.33 2.38
N ALA A 106 1.08 -2.74 2.34
CA ALA A 106 1.78 -3.06 1.09
C ALA A 106 2.82 -4.20 1.24
N LEU A 107 2.62 -5.10 2.21
CA LEU A 107 3.65 -6.04 2.69
C LEU A 107 4.33 -6.85 1.58
N HIS A 108 3.53 -7.44 0.70
CA HIS A 108 3.97 -8.23 -0.46
C HIS A 108 3.07 -7.96 -1.69
N GLY A 109 2.59 -6.72 -1.81
CA GLY A 109 1.51 -6.33 -2.72
C GLY A 109 0.60 -5.30 -2.05
N VAL A 110 -0.11 -4.49 -2.82
CA VAL A 110 -1.14 -3.59 -2.26
C VAL A 110 -2.21 -4.44 -1.58
N ALA A 111 -2.53 -4.14 -0.32
CA ALA A 111 -3.45 -4.96 0.48
C ALA A 111 -4.60 -4.12 1.04
N HIS A 112 -5.70 -4.78 1.38
CA HIS A 112 -6.82 -4.12 2.06
C HIS A 112 -6.36 -3.52 3.39
N SER A 113 -6.64 -2.23 3.58
CA SER A 113 -6.42 -1.47 4.81
C SER A 113 -7.40 -0.30 4.84
N GLN A 114 -7.35 0.57 5.87
CA GLN A 114 -8.22 1.75 5.88
C GLN A 114 -7.95 2.69 4.69
N GLY A 115 -6.68 2.81 4.29
CA GLY A 115 -6.28 3.65 3.16
C GLY A 115 -6.58 3.07 1.79
N VAL A 116 -6.74 1.74 1.67
CA VAL A 116 -6.84 1.07 0.37
C VAL A 116 -8.25 0.63 0.03
N LYS A 117 -8.72 1.01 -1.17
CA LYS A 117 -10.05 0.68 -1.68
C LYS A 117 -10.00 -0.05 -3.02
N PHE A 118 -10.17 -1.36 -2.98
CA PHE A 118 -10.39 -2.19 -4.17
C PHE A 118 -11.83 -2.06 -4.71
N GLY A 119 -12.01 -2.42 -5.98
CA GLY A 119 -13.30 -2.45 -6.68
C GLY A 119 -13.37 -1.53 -7.89
N GLY A 120 -14.38 -1.72 -8.74
CA GLY A 120 -14.48 -1.03 -10.03
C GLY A 120 -13.26 -1.34 -10.91
N ASP A 121 -12.63 -0.31 -11.46
CA ASP A 121 -11.44 -0.43 -12.32
C ASP A 121 -10.16 -0.87 -11.58
N TYR A 122 -10.21 -0.98 -10.24
CA TYR A 122 -9.10 -1.44 -9.40
C TYR A 122 -9.50 -2.70 -8.61
N PRO A 123 -9.88 -3.81 -9.27
CA PRO A 123 -10.42 -4.99 -8.60
C PRO A 123 -9.37 -5.85 -7.90
N PHE A 124 -8.09 -5.73 -8.28
CA PHE A 124 -6.97 -6.50 -7.72
C PHE A 124 -5.66 -5.73 -7.84
N ALA A 125 -4.63 -6.25 -7.17
CA ALA A 125 -3.24 -5.82 -7.22
C ALA A 125 -2.36 -7.08 -7.28
N THR A 126 -1.10 -6.94 -7.66
CA THR A 126 -0.19 -8.09 -7.72
C THR A 126 0.08 -8.61 -6.31
N SER A 127 -0.13 -9.91 -6.10
CA SER A 127 0.22 -10.61 -4.86
C SER A 127 1.51 -11.39 -5.07
N PHE A 128 2.61 -10.85 -4.55
CA PHE A 128 3.91 -11.51 -4.57
C PHE A 128 3.97 -12.62 -3.50
N PRO A 129 4.95 -13.53 -3.54
CA PRO A 129 5.16 -14.47 -2.44
C PRO A 129 5.32 -13.73 -1.11
N GLN A 130 4.79 -14.32 -0.04
CA GLN A 130 4.95 -13.82 1.32
C GLN A 130 6.44 -13.58 1.64
N VAL A 131 6.74 -12.63 2.52
CA VAL A 131 8.10 -12.10 2.76
C VAL A 131 9.11 -13.20 3.02
N THR A 132 8.82 -14.17 3.89
CA THR A 132 9.75 -15.29 4.17
C THR A 132 10.08 -16.09 2.90
N THR A 133 9.10 -16.31 2.01
CA THR A 133 9.34 -17.01 0.74
C THR A 133 10.20 -16.17 -0.20
N SER A 134 9.93 -14.87 -0.29
CA SER A 134 10.75 -13.94 -1.09
C SER A 134 12.19 -13.85 -0.55
N ALA A 135 12.37 -13.81 0.77
CA ALA A 135 13.67 -13.76 1.44
C ALA A 135 14.49 -15.05 1.22
N ALA A 136 13.84 -16.21 1.14
CA ALA A 136 14.51 -17.49 0.87
C ALA A 136 15.23 -17.57 -0.49
N SER A 137 15.00 -16.61 -1.40
CA SER A 137 15.76 -16.49 -2.66
C SER A 137 17.19 -15.95 -2.46
N PHE A 138 17.44 -15.24 -1.36
CA PHE A 138 18.67 -14.47 -1.13
C PHE A 138 19.03 -13.49 -2.28
N ASP A 139 18.04 -13.11 -3.10
CA ASP A 139 18.22 -12.16 -4.21
C ASP A 139 17.80 -10.74 -3.79
N ARG A 140 18.80 -9.98 -3.34
CA ARG A 140 18.67 -8.56 -2.99
C ARG A 140 18.05 -7.71 -4.10
N HIS A 141 18.34 -8.01 -5.37
CA HIS A 141 17.83 -7.23 -6.49
C HIS A 141 16.36 -7.56 -6.75
N MET A 142 15.96 -8.82 -6.56
CA MET A 142 14.56 -9.22 -6.60
C MET A 142 13.74 -8.51 -5.53
N TRP A 143 14.21 -8.44 -4.28
CA TRP A 143 13.50 -7.73 -3.20
C TRP A 143 13.24 -6.26 -3.53
N ARG A 144 14.26 -5.56 -4.07
CA ARG A 144 14.10 -4.18 -4.54
C ARG A 144 13.09 -4.06 -5.69
N ARG A 145 13.11 -4.99 -6.65
CA ARG A 145 12.18 -5.00 -7.78
C ARG A 145 10.74 -5.22 -7.34
N ILE A 146 10.51 -6.09 -6.35
CA ILE A 146 9.18 -6.29 -5.75
C ILE A 146 8.72 -4.98 -5.12
N GLY A 147 9.52 -4.36 -4.24
CA GLY A 147 9.18 -3.07 -3.64
C GLY A 147 8.89 -1.97 -4.68
N SER A 148 9.63 -1.95 -5.79
CA SER A 148 9.42 -1.02 -6.90
C SER A 148 8.10 -1.24 -7.65
N ALA A 149 7.73 -2.51 -7.90
CA ALA A 149 6.45 -2.85 -8.50
C ALA A 149 5.29 -2.48 -7.57
N VAL A 150 5.39 -2.83 -6.28
CA VAL A 150 4.39 -2.51 -5.27
C VAL A 150 4.18 -1.00 -5.15
N SER A 151 5.26 -0.19 -5.09
CA SER A 151 5.11 1.27 -5.02
C SER A 151 4.51 1.88 -6.29
N THR A 152 4.70 1.29 -7.46
CA THR A 152 4.00 1.70 -8.69
C THR A 152 2.51 1.47 -8.54
N GLU A 153 2.10 0.30 -8.06
CA GLU A 153 0.69 -0.02 -7.85
C GLU A 153 0.07 0.87 -6.77
N VAL A 154 0.75 1.12 -5.65
CA VAL A 154 0.27 2.08 -4.63
C VAL A 154 0.05 3.47 -5.24
N ARG A 155 0.99 3.97 -6.05
CA ARG A 155 0.82 5.26 -6.76
C ARG A 155 -0.36 5.22 -7.73
N ALA A 156 -0.58 4.12 -8.44
CA ALA A 156 -1.73 3.97 -9.33
C ALA A 156 -3.07 4.01 -8.58
N PHE A 157 -3.17 3.34 -7.43
CA PHE A 157 -4.34 3.42 -6.55
C PHE A 157 -4.50 4.83 -5.97
N HIS A 158 -3.41 5.47 -5.52
CA HIS A 158 -3.44 6.82 -4.95
C HIS A 158 -3.95 7.85 -5.95
N ASN A 159 -3.48 7.81 -7.20
CA ASN A 159 -3.92 8.73 -8.26
C ASN A 159 -5.43 8.60 -8.57
N ALA A 160 -6.04 7.46 -8.25
CA ALA A 160 -7.49 7.24 -8.34
C ALA A 160 -8.25 7.54 -7.02
N GLY A 161 -7.57 8.09 -6.00
CA GLY A 161 -8.16 8.36 -4.68
C GLY A 161 -8.44 7.10 -3.85
N ARG A 162 -7.69 6.02 -4.09
CA ARG A 162 -7.93 4.68 -3.52
C ARG A 162 -6.83 4.15 -2.63
N ALA A 163 -5.76 4.91 -2.39
CA ALA A 163 -4.68 4.57 -1.46
C ALA A 163 -4.08 5.85 -0.85
N GLY A 164 -3.50 5.72 0.35
CA GLY A 164 -2.55 6.70 0.88
C GLY A 164 -1.17 6.54 0.24
N LEU A 165 -0.21 7.37 0.69
CA LEU A 165 1.19 7.35 0.23
C LEU A 165 2.20 6.95 1.31
N THR A 166 1.73 6.65 2.53
CA THR A 166 2.54 6.08 3.61
C THR A 166 2.18 4.61 3.75
N VAL A 167 3.14 3.72 3.55
CA VAL A 167 2.92 2.28 3.61
C VAL A 167 3.51 1.71 4.89
N TRP A 168 2.70 0.99 5.66
CA TRP A 168 3.09 0.30 6.89
C TRP A 168 3.88 -0.96 6.58
N THR A 169 5.02 -0.80 5.91
CA THR A 169 5.82 -1.87 5.30
C THR A 169 7.25 -1.36 5.12
N PRO A 170 8.30 -2.19 5.34
CA PRO A 170 8.28 -3.63 5.61
C PRO A 170 8.17 -4.04 7.10
N ASN A 171 7.75 -5.28 7.35
CA ASN A 171 7.99 -5.96 8.62
C ASN A 171 9.41 -6.56 8.60
N ILE A 172 10.25 -6.10 9.52
CA ILE A 172 11.69 -6.42 9.58
C ILE A 172 12.11 -6.94 10.96
N ASN A 173 11.14 -7.34 11.77
CA ASN A 173 11.40 -8.03 13.03
C ASN A 173 12.11 -9.36 12.76
N VAL A 174 13.01 -9.74 13.66
CA VAL A 174 13.77 -10.99 13.59
C VAL A 174 12.95 -12.10 14.26
N VAL A 175 12.81 -13.25 13.59
CA VAL A 175 12.10 -14.41 14.16
C VAL A 175 13.00 -15.10 15.18
N ARG A 176 12.81 -14.83 16.47
CA ARG A 176 13.51 -15.55 17.55
C ARG A 176 12.82 -16.85 17.94
N ASP A 177 11.50 -16.88 17.83
CA ASP A 177 10.68 -18.03 18.17
C ASP A 177 9.86 -18.49 16.95
N PRO A 178 10.02 -19.74 16.47
CA PRO A 178 9.32 -20.24 15.29
C PRO A 178 7.81 -20.38 15.50
N ARG A 179 7.30 -20.26 16.73
CA ARG A 179 5.87 -20.31 17.05
C ARG A 179 5.16 -19.00 16.75
N TRP A 180 5.89 -17.93 16.45
CA TRP A 180 5.30 -16.63 16.16
C TRP A 180 4.42 -16.66 14.90
N GLY A 181 3.13 -16.38 15.05
CA GLY A 181 2.13 -16.45 13.97
C GLY A 181 2.38 -15.48 12.81
N ARG A 182 3.14 -14.40 13.03
CA ARG A 182 3.53 -13.43 11.99
C ARG A 182 4.97 -13.58 11.51
N SER A 183 5.66 -14.66 11.89
CA SER A 183 7.00 -14.98 11.37
C SER A 183 7.06 -14.98 9.84
N GLN A 184 5.99 -15.44 9.18
CA GLN A 184 5.83 -15.42 7.73
C GLN A 184 5.97 -14.01 7.10
N GLU A 185 5.63 -12.95 7.84
CA GLU A 185 5.69 -11.57 7.35
C GLU A 185 7.12 -11.00 7.34
N THR A 186 8.09 -11.76 7.83
CA THR A 186 9.47 -11.31 8.05
C THR A 186 10.45 -11.95 7.07
N PRO A 187 11.63 -11.35 6.89
CA PRO A 187 12.72 -11.97 6.12
C PRO A 187 13.46 -13.10 6.87
N GLY A 188 12.98 -13.55 8.03
CA GLY A 188 13.51 -14.71 8.77
C GLY A 188 14.17 -14.38 10.10
N GLU A 189 15.03 -15.29 10.56
CA GLU A 189 15.66 -15.26 11.89
C GLU A 189 17.05 -14.59 11.92
N ASP A 190 17.61 -14.25 10.76
CA ASP A 190 18.97 -13.69 10.67
C ASP A 190 18.93 -12.15 10.60
N PRO A 191 19.53 -11.42 11.58
CA PRO A 191 19.54 -9.95 11.60
C PRO A 191 20.20 -9.32 10.36
N TYR A 192 21.19 -9.97 9.76
CA TYR A 192 21.87 -9.46 8.57
C TYR A 192 20.98 -9.55 7.33
N VAL A 193 20.35 -10.69 7.08
CA VAL A 193 19.36 -10.88 6.00
C VAL A 193 18.21 -9.90 6.18
N ALA A 194 17.70 -9.74 7.41
CA ALA A 194 16.65 -8.77 7.70
C ALA A 194 17.07 -7.33 7.40
N SER A 195 18.30 -6.96 7.74
CA SER A 195 18.88 -5.65 7.44
C SER A 195 19.01 -5.40 5.93
N VAL A 196 19.53 -6.37 5.17
CA VAL A 196 19.65 -6.24 3.71
C VAL A 196 18.27 -6.19 3.05
N TYR A 197 17.32 -7.02 3.49
CA TYR A 197 15.94 -6.99 3.02
C TYR A 197 15.30 -5.62 3.26
N ALA A 198 15.42 -5.07 4.48
CA ALA A 198 14.92 -3.75 4.83
C ALA A 198 15.45 -2.68 3.87
N VAL A 199 16.77 -2.64 3.66
CA VAL A 199 17.41 -1.67 2.75
C VAL A 199 16.90 -1.78 1.32
N GLU A 200 16.82 -2.99 0.79
CA GLU A 200 16.46 -3.24 -0.60
C GLU A 200 14.97 -2.94 -0.84
N TYR A 201 14.08 -3.41 0.05
CA TYR A 201 12.64 -3.21 -0.07
C TYR A 201 12.24 -1.75 0.15
N VAL A 202 12.78 -1.07 1.17
CA VAL A 202 12.55 0.37 1.41
C VAL A 202 13.03 1.19 0.20
N ARG A 203 14.20 0.90 -0.36
CA ARG A 203 14.66 1.60 -1.57
C ARG A 203 13.73 1.35 -2.76
N GLY A 204 13.22 0.13 -2.93
CA GLY A 204 12.23 -0.17 -3.95
C GLY A 204 10.92 0.60 -3.77
N LEU A 205 10.46 0.73 -2.52
CA LEU A 205 9.26 1.50 -2.20
C LEU A 205 9.45 3.00 -2.43
N GLN A 206 10.52 3.58 -1.88
CA GLN A 206 10.66 5.02 -1.77
C GLN A 206 11.35 5.71 -2.94
N LYS A 207 12.30 5.03 -3.63
CA LYS A 207 13.05 5.68 -4.71
C LYS A 207 12.27 5.61 -6.02
N GLY A 208 11.85 6.78 -6.51
CA GLY A 208 11.27 6.96 -7.83
C GLY A 208 12.22 7.73 -8.76
N ASP A 209 11.70 8.08 -9.94
CA ASP A 209 12.46 8.83 -10.96
C ASP A 209 12.78 10.27 -10.50
N ASP A 210 11.83 10.91 -9.80
CA ASP A 210 12.05 12.22 -9.18
C ASP A 210 12.69 12.04 -7.79
N ARG A 211 13.98 12.37 -7.71
CA ARG A 211 14.76 12.27 -6.48
C ARG A 211 14.36 13.26 -5.38
N ARG A 212 13.52 14.26 -5.70
CA ARG A 212 13.03 15.24 -4.73
C ARG A 212 11.91 14.71 -3.85
N TYR A 213 11.24 13.63 -4.28
CA TYR A 213 10.06 13.11 -3.59
C TYR A 213 10.15 11.61 -3.40
N ALA A 214 9.69 11.13 -2.24
CA ALA A 214 9.45 9.70 -2.07
C ALA A 214 8.32 9.22 -3.02
N LYS A 215 8.55 8.07 -3.67
CA LYS A 215 7.54 7.39 -4.49
C LYS A 215 6.42 6.79 -3.64
N VAL A 216 6.73 6.29 -2.46
CA VAL A 216 5.83 6.16 -1.30
C VAL A 216 6.72 6.29 -0.07
N ALA A 217 6.19 6.69 1.07
CA ALA A 217 6.93 6.70 2.33
C ALA A 217 6.83 5.32 2.98
N ALA A 218 7.96 4.64 3.16
CA ALA A 218 8.01 3.33 3.80
C ALA A 218 8.07 3.49 5.32
N THR A 219 7.46 2.54 6.03
CA THR A 219 7.43 2.49 7.50
C THR A 219 7.94 1.13 7.95
N CYS A 220 9.18 1.09 8.45
CA CYS A 220 9.71 -0.14 9.04
C CYS A 220 9.02 -0.46 10.36
N LYS A 221 8.59 -1.71 10.52
CA LYS A 221 7.81 -2.17 11.68
C LYS A 221 8.30 -3.53 12.19
N HIS A 222 8.10 -3.85 13.47
CA HIS A 222 7.53 -3.05 14.56
C HIS A 222 8.64 -2.79 15.59
N TYR A 223 8.98 -1.53 15.81
CA TYR A 223 10.12 -1.10 16.62
C TYR A 223 9.75 -1.08 18.11
N THR A 224 10.30 -1.95 18.97
CA THR A 224 11.23 -3.05 18.68
C THR A 224 10.91 -4.26 19.55
N ALA A 225 11.70 -5.34 19.41
CA ALA A 225 11.57 -6.57 20.19
C ALA A 225 10.16 -7.21 20.14
N TYR A 226 9.45 -7.01 19.03
CA TYR A 226 8.16 -7.61 18.78
C TYR A 226 8.29 -8.86 17.91
N ASP A 227 8.11 -10.02 18.54
CA ASP A 227 8.18 -11.33 17.90
C ASP A 227 7.19 -12.34 18.51
N MET A 228 6.12 -11.86 19.16
CA MET A 228 5.07 -12.68 19.77
C MET A 228 3.69 -12.03 19.60
N ASP A 229 2.69 -12.81 19.16
CA ASP A 229 1.29 -12.34 19.11
C ASP A 229 0.49 -12.74 20.33
N SER A 230 0.47 -14.04 20.64
CA SER A 230 -0.21 -14.58 21.81
C SER A 230 0.37 -15.94 22.16
N TRP A 231 0.90 -16.07 23.38
CA TRP A 231 1.45 -17.32 23.88
C TRP A 231 1.31 -17.39 25.40
N ASN A 232 0.99 -18.59 25.92
CA ASN A 232 0.90 -18.87 27.35
C ASN A 232 0.05 -17.87 28.17
N GLY A 233 -1.06 -17.39 27.60
CA GLY A 233 -1.98 -16.46 28.25
C GLY A 233 -1.59 -14.98 28.18
N THR A 234 -0.49 -14.64 27.53
CA THR A 234 -0.07 -13.24 27.28
C THR A 234 -0.23 -12.91 25.80
N ASP A 235 -0.87 -11.79 25.49
CA ASP A 235 -0.93 -11.24 24.14
C ASP A 235 0.06 -10.08 23.97
N ARG A 236 0.32 -9.71 22.72
CA ARG A 236 1.25 -8.64 22.33
C ARG A 236 0.99 -7.26 22.93
N HIS A 237 -0.23 -6.96 23.36
CA HIS A 237 -0.57 -5.68 24.00
C HIS A 237 -0.21 -5.67 25.49
N HIS A 238 0.07 -6.84 26.06
CA HIS A 238 0.41 -7.03 27.47
C HIS A 238 1.78 -7.72 27.65
N TYR A 239 2.54 -7.87 26.57
CA TYR A 239 3.86 -8.48 26.62
C TYR A 239 4.90 -7.46 27.09
N ASP A 240 5.72 -7.87 28.05
CA ASP A 240 6.87 -7.14 28.56
C ASP A 240 8.13 -7.89 28.12
N ALA A 241 8.80 -7.38 27.09
CA ALA A 241 9.92 -8.06 26.46
C ALA A 241 11.22 -7.80 27.26
N ILE A 242 11.63 -8.76 28.09
CA ILE A 242 12.89 -8.67 28.84
C ILE A 242 14.05 -9.08 27.93
N VAL A 243 14.69 -8.09 27.30
CA VAL A 243 15.78 -8.30 26.34
C VAL A 243 17.13 -7.89 26.94
N HIS A 244 18.13 -8.76 26.82
CA HIS A 244 19.49 -8.42 27.23
C HIS A 244 20.06 -7.31 26.33
N PRO A 245 20.81 -6.32 26.85
CA PRO A 245 21.30 -5.20 26.04
C PRO A 245 22.13 -5.62 24.81
N ILE A 246 22.86 -6.74 24.91
CA ILE A 246 23.61 -7.32 23.79
C ILE A 246 22.64 -7.86 22.72
N ASP A 247 21.62 -8.63 23.10
CA ASP A 247 20.63 -9.14 22.15
C ASP A 247 19.86 -7.99 21.47
N LEU A 248 19.55 -6.94 22.22
CA LEU A 248 18.94 -5.74 21.67
C LEU A 248 19.83 -5.12 20.60
N ALA A 249 21.12 -4.93 20.88
CA ALA A 249 22.08 -4.30 19.96
C ALA A 249 22.47 -5.19 18.78
N GLU A 250 22.64 -6.49 18.98
CA GLU A 250 23.17 -7.42 17.98
C GLU A 250 22.09 -8.16 17.18
N THR A 251 20.85 -8.24 17.70
CA THR A 251 19.76 -8.97 17.03
C THR A 251 18.59 -8.07 16.65
N PHE A 252 17.99 -7.34 17.60
CA PHE A 252 16.71 -6.66 17.34
C PHE A 252 16.86 -5.30 16.65
N LEU A 253 17.90 -4.53 16.98
CA LEU A 253 18.13 -3.20 16.41
C LEU A 253 18.79 -3.14 15.03
N PRO A 254 19.67 -4.07 14.61
CA PRO A 254 20.38 -3.96 13.33
C PRO A 254 19.46 -3.74 12.11
N PRO A 255 18.32 -4.45 11.95
CA PRO A 255 17.43 -4.21 10.82
C PRO A 255 16.85 -2.79 10.80
N PHE A 256 16.51 -2.24 11.98
CA PHE A 256 15.99 -0.88 12.10
C PHE A 256 17.07 0.17 11.87
N GLN A 257 18.29 -0.07 12.38
CA GLN A 257 19.44 0.79 12.09
C GLN A 257 19.70 0.85 10.58
N ALA A 258 19.72 -0.29 9.89
CA ALA A 258 19.87 -0.35 8.44
C ALA A 258 18.70 0.34 7.71
N CYS A 259 17.47 0.16 8.20
CA CYS A 259 16.29 0.81 7.64
C CYS A 259 16.38 2.35 7.71
N VAL A 260 16.83 2.90 8.84
CA VAL A 260 16.95 4.36 9.03
C VAL A 260 18.21 4.90 8.36
N GLU A 261 19.38 4.41 8.72
CA GLU A 261 20.66 5.02 8.35
C GLU A 261 21.09 4.73 6.91
N VAL A 262 20.69 3.58 6.36
CA VAL A 262 21.14 3.13 5.02
C VAL A 262 20.04 3.21 3.97
N ALA A 263 18.81 2.89 4.37
CA ALA A 263 17.65 2.92 3.48
C ALA A 263 16.95 4.28 3.42
N ASP A 264 17.18 5.14 4.43
CA ASP A 264 16.56 6.46 4.58
C ASP A 264 15.02 6.37 4.61
N ALA A 265 14.51 5.41 5.39
CA ALA A 265 13.07 5.22 5.56
C ALA A 265 12.41 6.48 6.14
N GLN A 266 11.28 6.87 5.56
CA GLN A 266 10.54 8.07 5.94
C GLN A 266 9.75 7.91 7.24
N SER A 267 9.64 6.68 7.77
CA SER A 267 8.80 6.39 8.93
C SER A 267 9.24 5.10 9.65
N ILE A 268 8.93 5.04 10.94
CA ILE A 268 9.06 3.87 11.82
C ILE A 268 7.74 3.69 12.56
N MET A 269 7.30 2.44 12.74
CA MET A 269 6.15 2.09 13.58
C MET A 269 6.62 1.48 14.88
N CYS A 270 6.25 2.08 16.00
CA CYS A 270 6.48 1.49 17.33
C CYS A 270 5.64 0.22 17.53
N ALA A 271 6.19 -0.73 18.28
CA ALA A 271 5.54 -1.96 18.66
C ALA A 271 4.48 -1.76 19.75
N TYR A 272 3.70 -2.81 20.01
CA TYR A 272 2.68 -2.81 21.06
C TYR A 272 3.25 -3.09 22.46
N ASN A 273 4.26 -3.96 22.54
CA ASN A 273 4.84 -4.42 23.79
C ASN A 273 5.67 -3.33 24.49
N ALA A 274 5.94 -3.56 25.78
CA ALA A 274 6.99 -2.85 26.51
C ALA A 274 8.36 -3.51 26.27
#